data_AF-A0A8J2BCJ1-F1
#
_entry.id   AF-A0A8J2BCJ1-F1
#
_cell.length_a   1.000
_cell.length_b   1.000
_cell.length_c   1.000
_cell.angle_alpha   90.00
_cell.angle_beta   90.00
_cell.angle_gamma   90.00
#
_symmetry.space_group_name_H-M   'P 1'
#
loop_
_entity.id
_entity.type
_entity.pdbx_description
1 polymer ?
#
loop_
_entity_poly.entity_id
_entity_poly.type
_entity_poly.pdbx_seq_one_letter_code
_entity_poly.pdbx_strand_id
1 'polypeptide(L)'
;MTKIQDNLGKVQKALGDYLEKQRIQFARFYFIGDEDLLEIIGNSRDVTVLGHHLAKMFAGVAQFGTENEGDSITVMRSRENEEVKFEKPVVISEDPSIHVWLTKVETAIRTALSARLSTAWPALASIDPSSDQEFTAWVDQQPCQLMLIASQIVWTIRVESFLKAGKTTESVASDCIHTLDVLAKKVLEPNISRNFLTKLAQLITEMVHQRDVSRELAAKRINKADNFDWLQLLRVYWDANATRDMSTACRVEMTNASLNYGFEYLGMAEKLCQTPLTDRCFLTMTQALHMKMGGNPFGPAGTGKTESVKALGAQMGYFVLVFCCDETFDFQSMGRIFVGLCQVGAWGCFDEFNRLEE
;
A
#
# COMPACT_ATOMS: atom_id res chain seq x y z
N MET A 1 33.21 -24.08 34.56
CA MET A 1 32.74 -23.76 33.20
C MET A 1 31.34 -24.32 32.93
N THR A 2 31.07 -25.60 33.20
CA THR A 2 29.73 -26.23 33.03
C THR A 2 28.58 -25.46 33.67
N LYS A 3 28.70 -25.01 34.92
CA LYS A 3 27.64 -24.24 35.61
C LYS A 3 27.35 -22.87 34.96
N ILE A 4 28.37 -22.24 34.37
CA ILE A 4 28.22 -20.96 33.66
C ILE A 4 27.52 -21.21 32.31
N GLN A 5 27.89 -22.28 31.61
CA GLN A 5 27.28 -22.70 30.35
C GLN A 5 25.80 -23.08 30.53
N ASP A 6 25.46 -23.82 31.60
CA ASP A 6 24.07 -24.14 31.94
C ASP A 6 23.24 -22.89 32.28
N ASN A 7 23.82 -21.94 33.01
CA ASN A 7 23.14 -20.69 33.34
C ASN A 7 22.94 -19.80 32.10
N LEU A 8 23.94 -19.71 31.21
CA LEU A 8 23.83 -19.01 29.93
C LEU A 8 22.73 -19.63 29.06
N GLY A 9 22.65 -20.96 28.98
CA GLY A 9 21.60 -21.64 28.22
C GLY A 9 20.19 -21.35 28.78
N LYS A 10 20.03 -21.29 30.10
CA LYS A 10 18.75 -20.91 30.73
C LYS A 10 18.37 -19.45 30.44
N VAL A 11 19.32 -18.54 30.49
CA VAL A 11 19.10 -17.12 30.17
C VAL A 11 18.72 -16.95 28.69
N GLN A 12 19.42 -17.63 27.78
CA GLN A 12 19.11 -17.59 26.35
C GLN A 12 17.70 -18.12 26.06
N LYS A 13 17.31 -19.23 26.68
CA LYS A 13 15.95 -19.77 26.55
C LYS A 13 14.89 -18.80 27.08
N ALA A 14 15.09 -18.24 28.27
CA ALA A 14 14.16 -17.28 28.86
C ALA A 14 14.03 -16.00 28.02
N LEU A 15 15.13 -15.57 27.39
CA LEU A 15 15.15 -14.43 26.48
C LEU A 15 14.34 -14.73 25.20
N GLY A 16 14.55 -15.91 24.60
CA GLY A 16 13.76 -16.36 23.45
C GLY A 16 12.26 -16.41 23.77
N ASP A 17 11.89 -17.00 24.91
CA ASP A 17 10.49 -17.06 25.38
C ASP A 17 9.89 -15.65 25.62
N TYR A 18 10.71 -14.70 26.05
CA TYR A 18 10.29 -13.30 26.23
C TYR A 18 10.08 -12.58 24.88
N LEU A 19 11.01 -12.74 23.93
CA LEU A 19 10.88 -12.16 22.59
C LEU A 19 9.66 -12.69 21.86
N GLU A 20 9.38 -13.99 21.96
CA GLU A 20 8.20 -14.58 21.35
C GLU A 20 6.90 -14.02 21.94
N LYS A 21 6.84 -13.77 23.26
CA LYS A 21 5.70 -13.06 23.88
C LYS A 21 5.53 -11.65 23.34
N GLN A 22 6.61 -10.92 23.07
CA GLN A 22 6.52 -9.58 22.48
C GLN A 22 5.99 -9.64 21.03
N ARG A 23 6.39 -10.64 20.25
CA ARG A 23 5.87 -10.83 18.87
C ARG A 23 4.39 -11.16 18.83
N ILE A 24 3.92 -11.98 19.77
CA ILE A 24 2.48 -12.28 19.90
C ILE A 24 1.69 -11.01 20.25
N GLN A 25 2.28 -10.09 21.02
CA GLN A 25 1.64 -8.82 21.39
C GLN A 25 1.62 -7.80 20.24
N PHE A 26 2.62 -7.84 19.35
CA PHE A 26 2.67 -6.99 18.16
C PHE A 26 3.26 -7.74 16.97
N ALA A 27 2.37 -8.18 16.08
CA ALA A 27 2.68 -9.13 15.01
C ALA A 27 3.78 -8.66 14.03
N ARG A 28 3.96 -7.35 13.83
CA ARG A 28 5.03 -6.84 12.93
C ARG A 28 6.43 -7.13 13.44
N PHE A 29 6.61 -7.44 14.73
CA PHE A 29 7.89 -7.90 15.27
C PHE A 29 8.33 -9.27 14.74
N TYR A 30 7.44 -10.05 14.12
CA TYR A 30 7.84 -11.28 13.44
C TYR A 30 8.81 -11.01 12.28
N PHE A 31 8.79 -9.81 11.68
CA PHE A 31 9.64 -9.43 10.52
C PHE A 31 10.99 -8.82 10.91
N ILE A 32 11.30 -8.71 12.19
CA ILE A 32 12.52 -8.07 12.70
C ILE A 32 13.43 -9.10 13.38
N GLY A 33 14.75 -9.08 13.18
CA GLY A 33 15.66 -10.02 13.85
C GLY A 33 15.61 -9.95 15.38
N ASP A 34 16.13 -10.96 16.07
CA ASP A 34 16.15 -11.00 17.54
C ASP A 34 16.99 -9.85 18.13
N GLU A 35 18.10 -9.50 17.50
CA GLU A 35 18.98 -8.40 17.90
C GLU A 35 18.30 -7.04 17.78
N ASP A 36 17.71 -6.77 16.61
CA ASP A 36 16.94 -5.55 16.35
C ASP A 36 15.75 -5.42 17.31
N LEU A 37 15.04 -6.53 17.59
CA LEU A 37 13.90 -6.52 18.50
C LEU A 37 14.33 -6.19 19.94
N LEU A 38 15.49 -6.68 20.38
CA LEU A 38 16.06 -6.31 21.68
C LEU A 38 16.44 -4.84 21.74
N GLU A 39 16.98 -4.27 20.67
CA GLU A 39 17.30 -2.84 20.59
C GLU A 39 16.03 -1.98 20.69
N ILE A 40 14.96 -2.37 19.99
CA ILE A 40 13.65 -1.70 20.02
C ILE A 40 13.06 -1.74 21.45
N ILE A 41 13.09 -2.90 22.10
CA ILE A 41 12.56 -3.06 23.46
C ILE A 41 13.42 -2.29 24.48
N GLY A 42 14.75 -2.31 24.31
CA GLY A 42 15.68 -1.60 25.19
C GLY A 42 15.54 -0.07 25.10
N ASN A 43 15.15 0.44 23.93
CA ASN A 43 14.97 1.87 23.66
C ASN A 43 13.48 2.22 23.43
N SER A 44 12.58 1.63 24.22
CA SER A 44 11.13 1.66 23.97
C SER A 44 10.47 3.05 23.88
N ARG A 45 11.15 4.09 24.36
CA ARG A 45 10.68 5.50 24.36
C ARG A 45 11.39 6.37 23.33
N ASP A 46 12.50 5.91 22.75
CA ASP A 46 13.26 6.69 21.78
C ASP A 46 12.78 6.39 20.36
N VAL A 47 11.95 7.30 19.83
CA VAL A 47 11.41 7.21 18.47
C VAL A 47 12.50 7.32 17.41
N THR A 48 13.62 7.96 17.74
CA THR A 48 14.75 8.14 16.80
C THR A 48 15.42 6.81 16.51
N VAL A 49 15.71 6.03 17.57
CA VAL A 49 16.28 4.68 17.44
C VAL A 49 15.33 3.76 16.69
N LEU A 50 14.02 3.84 16.99
CA LEU A 50 13.02 3.07 16.27
C LEU A 50 13.00 3.35 14.76
N GLY A 51 13.30 4.59 14.35
CA GLY A 51 13.34 5.00 12.94
C GLY A 51 14.18 4.09 12.05
N HIS A 52 15.27 3.51 12.56
CA HIS A 52 16.13 2.57 11.83
C HIS A 52 15.44 1.24 11.51
N HIS A 53 14.40 0.88 12.26
CA HIS A 53 13.70 -0.39 12.18
C HIS A 53 12.31 -0.29 11.53
N LEU A 54 11.76 0.92 11.37
CA LEU A 54 10.41 1.13 10.81
C LEU A 54 10.25 0.53 9.41
N ALA A 55 11.28 0.64 8.56
CA ALA A 55 11.29 0.09 7.22
C ALA A 55 11.20 -1.45 7.16
N LYS A 56 11.46 -2.15 8.27
CA LYS A 56 11.27 -3.62 8.38
C LYS A 56 9.84 -3.97 8.81
N MET A 57 9.15 -3.07 9.51
CA MET A 57 7.80 -3.30 10.06
C MET A 57 6.68 -2.75 9.19
N PHE A 58 6.92 -1.65 8.49
CA PHE A 58 5.93 -0.91 7.70
C PHE A 58 6.44 -0.74 6.27
N ALA A 59 5.51 -0.71 5.31
CA ALA A 59 5.89 -0.61 3.91
C ALA A 59 6.55 0.75 3.57
N GLY A 60 5.85 1.85 3.84
CA GLY A 60 6.24 3.20 3.44
C GLY A 60 6.64 4.13 4.58
N VAL A 61 6.56 3.69 5.84
CA VAL A 61 6.94 4.54 6.99
C VAL A 61 8.45 4.46 7.20
N ALA A 62 9.13 5.58 7.03
CA ALA A 62 10.56 5.73 7.29
C ALA A 62 10.85 6.42 8.62
N GLN A 63 10.04 7.40 9.01
CA GLN A 63 10.21 8.16 10.24
C GLN A 63 8.87 8.66 10.79
N PHE A 64 8.82 8.86 12.10
CA PHE A 64 7.75 9.60 12.76
C PHE A 64 8.17 11.03 13.08
N GLY A 65 7.27 11.98 12.84
CA GLY A 65 7.38 13.34 13.36
C GLY A 65 6.79 13.41 14.76
N THR A 66 7.57 13.97 15.69
CA THR A 66 7.21 14.07 17.09
C THR A 66 7.17 15.52 17.57
N GLU A 67 6.25 15.79 18.49
CA GLU A 67 6.15 17.04 19.26
C GLU A 67 6.41 16.76 20.75
N ASN A 68 6.44 17.80 21.58
CA ASN A 68 6.66 17.69 23.04
C ASN A 68 7.93 16.91 23.40
N GLU A 69 9.07 17.33 22.84
CA GLU A 69 10.38 16.72 23.09
C GLU A 69 10.46 15.21 22.75
N GLY A 70 9.60 14.72 21.84
CA GLY A 70 9.61 13.33 21.39
C GLY A 70 8.46 12.48 21.91
N ASP A 71 7.61 13.03 22.79
CA ASP A 71 6.56 12.26 23.47
C ASP A 71 5.29 12.03 22.61
N SER A 72 4.97 12.95 21.70
CA SER A 72 3.73 12.91 20.93
C SER A 72 4.01 12.70 19.45
N ILE A 73 3.64 11.53 18.91
CA ILE A 73 3.78 11.25 17.47
C ILE A 73 2.61 11.89 16.72
N THR A 74 2.90 12.81 15.79
CA THR A 74 1.88 13.60 15.07
C THR A 74 1.88 13.36 13.56
N VAL A 75 3.00 12.89 12.99
CA VAL A 75 3.21 12.72 11.54
C VAL A 75 3.91 11.40 11.24
N MET A 76 3.54 10.76 10.14
CA MET A 76 4.36 9.73 9.49
C MET A 76 5.03 10.27 8.24
N ARG A 77 6.28 9.88 8.00
CA ARG A 77 7.11 10.30 6.86
C ARG A 77 7.56 9.12 6.02
N SER A 78 7.54 9.27 4.70
CA SER A 78 8.18 8.31 3.78
C SER A 78 9.67 8.57 3.63
N ARG A 79 10.37 7.67 2.92
CA ARG A 79 11.80 7.83 2.58
C ARG A 79 12.06 9.05 1.70
N GLU A 80 11.07 9.46 0.92
CA GLU A 80 11.06 10.64 0.06
C GLU A 80 10.64 11.91 0.82
N ASN A 81 10.48 11.84 2.14
CA ASN A 81 9.95 12.92 2.99
C ASN A 81 8.50 13.32 2.66
N GLU A 82 7.69 12.41 2.12
CA GLU A 82 6.24 12.63 2.06
C GLU A 82 5.65 12.55 3.46
N GLU A 83 4.93 13.57 3.90
CA GLU A 83 4.34 13.63 5.24
C GLU A 83 2.83 13.40 5.22
N VAL A 84 2.35 12.60 6.17
CA VAL A 84 0.91 12.47 6.46
C VAL A 84 0.69 12.69 7.95
N LYS A 85 -0.15 13.68 8.28
CA LYS A 85 -0.53 14.01 9.66
C LYS A 85 -1.58 13.02 10.17
N PHE A 86 -1.42 12.60 11.42
CA PHE A 86 -2.44 11.82 12.11
C PHE A 86 -3.59 12.71 12.57
N GLU A 87 -4.80 12.15 12.56
CA GLU A 87 -6.01 12.84 13.06
C GLU A 87 -5.95 13.08 14.57
N LYS A 88 -5.34 12.14 15.30
CA LYS A 88 -5.06 12.22 16.73
C LYS A 88 -3.61 11.84 17.00
N PRO A 89 -2.84 12.67 17.72
CA PRO A 89 -1.50 12.31 18.14
C PRO A 89 -1.49 11.03 18.98
N VAL A 90 -0.44 10.23 18.84
CA VAL A 90 -0.19 9.08 19.72
C VAL A 90 0.83 9.50 20.76
N VAL A 91 0.41 9.53 22.03
CA VAL A 91 1.25 9.96 23.16
C VAL A 91 1.95 8.74 23.77
N ILE A 92 3.27 8.74 23.78
CA ILE A 92 4.10 7.61 24.21
C ILE A 92 4.09 7.49 25.73
N SER A 93 4.13 8.61 26.47
CA SER A 93 4.13 8.63 27.93
C SER A 93 2.88 8.00 28.57
N GLU A 94 1.75 7.97 27.86
CA GLU A 94 0.51 7.31 28.32
C GLU A 94 0.64 5.78 28.34
N ASP A 95 1.54 5.19 27.54
CA ASP A 95 1.67 3.75 27.37
C ASP A 95 3.07 3.27 27.77
N PRO A 96 3.21 2.53 28.89
CA PRO A 96 4.53 2.08 29.35
C PRO A 96 5.15 0.99 28.47
N SER A 97 4.39 0.34 27.59
CA SER A 97 4.84 -0.79 26.76
C SER A 97 4.87 -0.44 25.29
N ILE A 98 5.97 -0.76 24.60
CA ILE A 98 6.18 -0.40 23.19
C ILE A 98 5.13 -0.96 22.24
N HIS A 99 4.73 -2.22 22.44
CA HIS A 99 3.71 -2.86 21.61
C HIS A 99 2.35 -2.14 21.67
N VAL A 100 2.00 -1.50 22.80
CA VAL A 100 0.71 -0.81 22.98
C VAL A 100 0.67 0.44 22.10
N TRP A 101 1.67 1.32 22.21
CA TRP A 101 1.67 2.54 21.43
C TRP A 101 1.93 2.27 19.95
N LEU A 102 2.73 1.25 19.59
CA LEU A 102 2.89 0.82 18.18
C LEU A 102 1.57 0.32 17.57
N THR A 103 0.76 -0.40 18.35
CA THR A 103 -0.59 -0.82 17.90
C THR A 103 -1.51 0.38 17.71
N LYS A 104 -1.42 1.40 18.58
CA LYS A 104 -2.13 2.68 18.39
C LYS A 104 -1.66 3.40 17.14
N VAL A 105 -0.36 3.42 16.86
CA VAL A 105 0.20 4.00 15.63
C VAL A 105 -0.32 3.29 14.39
N GLU A 106 -0.34 1.96 14.35
CA GLU A 106 -0.90 1.21 13.22
C GLU A 106 -2.38 1.58 12.97
N THR A 107 -3.17 1.70 14.05
CA THR A 107 -4.57 2.14 13.97
C THR A 107 -4.67 3.58 13.48
N ALA A 108 -3.79 4.47 13.94
CA ALA A 108 -3.74 5.88 13.55
C ALA A 108 -3.37 6.04 12.07
N ILE A 109 -2.45 5.22 11.54
CA ILE A 109 -2.09 5.20 10.10
C ILE A 109 -3.34 4.89 9.26
N ARG A 110 -4.03 3.79 9.55
CA ARG A 110 -5.24 3.38 8.80
C ARG A 110 -6.34 4.44 8.88
N THR A 111 -6.52 5.03 10.06
CA THR A 111 -7.52 6.10 10.29
C THR A 111 -7.18 7.35 9.49
N ALA A 112 -5.92 7.80 9.53
CA ALA A 112 -5.47 8.99 8.80
C ALA A 112 -5.62 8.81 7.29
N LEU A 113 -5.20 7.66 6.74
CA LEU A 113 -5.30 7.41 5.30
C LEU A 113 -6.75 7.29 4.83
N SER A 114 -7.62 6.60 5.57
CA SER A 114 -9.04 6.47 5.22
C SER A 114 -9.81 7.79 5.33
N ALA A 115 -9.56 8.58 6.38
CA ALA A 115 -10.13 9.92 6.53
C ALA A 115 -9.67 10.86 5.40
N ARG A 116 -8.37 10.85 5.06
CA ARG A 116 -7.84 11.64 3.95
C ARG A 116 -8.43 11.22 2.61
N LEU A 117 -8.51 9.92 2.33
CA LEU A 117 -9.10 9.43 1.09
C LEU A 117 -10.57 9.86 0.95
N SER A 118 -11.33 9.81 2.04
CA SER A 118 -12.75 10.19 2.05
C SER A 118 -13.03 11.63 1.63
N THR A 119 -12.04 12.52 1.78
CA THR A 119 -12.12 13.93 1.38
C THR A 119 -11.37 14.21 0.08
N ALA A 120 -10.35 13.41 -0.25
CA ALA A 120 -9.53 13.60 -1.46
C ALA A 120 -10.29 13.30 -2.75
N TRP A 121 -11.02 12.19 -2.83
CA TRP A 121 -11.72 11.81 -4.06
C TRP A 121 -12.93 12.69 -4.40
N PRO A 122 -13.77 13.15 -3.43
CA PRO A 122 -14.84 14.09 -3.75
C PRO A 122 -14.29 15.46 -4.16
N ALA A 123 -13.20 15.91 -3.52
CA ALA A 123 -12.52 17.14 -3.91
C ALA A 123 -12.08 17.06 -5.37
N LEU A 124 -11.41 15.97 -5.78
CA LEU A 124 -11.04 15.75 -7.19
C LEU A 124 -12.24 15.77 -8.13
N ALA A 125 -13.34 15.11 -7.74
CA ALA A 125 -14.56 15.06 -8.55
C ALA A 125 -15.25 16.43 -8.69
N SER A 126 -15.02 17.36 -7.75
CA SER A 126 -15.60 18.71 -7.76
C SER A 126 -14.76 19.76 -8.48
N ILE A 127 -13.50 19.47 -8.80
CA ILE A 127 -12.62 20.41 -9.53
C ILE A 127 -13.21 20.70 -10.90
N ASP A 128 -13.25 21.97 -11.27
CA ASP A 128 -13.67 22.38 -12.61
C ASP A 128 -12.69 21.79 -13.65
N PRO A 129 -13.17 20.99 -14.62
CA PRO A 129 -12.33 20.41 -15.67
C PRO A 129 -11.53 21.45 -16.47
N SER A 130 -11.92 22.72 -16.48
CA SER A 130 -11.20 23.81 -17.14
C SER A 130 -10.13 24.49 -16.28
N SER A 131 -10.03 24.14 -14.99
CA SER A 131 -9.15 24.77 -14.02
C SER A 131 -7.86 23.94 -13.79
N ASP A 132 -6.90 24.06 -14.72
CA ASP A 132 -5.59 23.40 -14.63
C ASP A 132 -4.85 23.71 -13.32
N GLN A 133 -5.00 24.93 -12.80
CA GLN A 133 -4.35 25.40 -11.60
C GLN A 133 -4.91 24.74 -10.33
N GLU A 134 -6.23 24.57 -10.26
CA GLU A 134 -6.87 23.91 -9.12
C GLU A 134 -6.53 22.43 -9.08
N PHE A 135 -6.55 21.76 -10.24
CA PHE A 135 -6.12 20.38 -10.37
C PHE A 135 -4.66 20.17 -9.91
N THR A 136 -3.75 21.02 -10.38
CA THR A 136 -2.33 20.90 -10.01
C THR A 136 -2.06 21.24 -8.54
N ALA A 137 -2.79 22.20 -7.97
CA ALA A 137 -2.76 22.46 -6.53
C ALA A 137 -3.27 21.26 -5.71
N TRP A 138 -4.33 20.59 -6.17
CA TRP A 138 -4.82 19.37 -5.54
C TRP A 138 -3.78 18.25 -5.57
N VAL A 139 -3.13 18.01 -6.72
CA VAL A 139 -2.05 17.02 -6.87
C VAL A 139 -0.92 17.26 -5.86
N ASP A 140 -0.53 18.52 -5.62
CA ASP A 140 0.56 18.84 -4.71
C ASP A 140 0.18 18.54 -3.24
N GLN A 141 -1.07 18.86 -2.87
CA GLN A 141 -1.58 18.70 -1.51
C GLN A 141 -1.81 17.24 -1.09
N GLN A 142 -2.15 16.35 -2.02
CA GLN A 142 -2.47 14.96 -1.68
C GLN A 142 -1.20 14.09 -1.57
N PRO A 143 -1.12 13.15 -0.60
CA PRO A 143 -0.10 12.10 -0.60
C PRO A 143 -0.18 11.27 -1.89
N CYS A 144 0.96 10.81 -2.41
CA CYS A 144 1.07 10.16 -3.71
C CYS A 144 0.15 8.94 -3.82
N GLN A 145 0.17 8.07 -2.81
CA GLN A 145 -0.71 6.90 -2.73
C GLN A 145 -2.20 7.28 -2.81
N LEU A 146 -2.62 8.30 -2.04
CA LEU A 146 -4.01 8.71 -1.94
C LEU A 146 -4.50 9.43 -3.21
N MET A 147 -3.62 10.19 -3.85
CA MET A 147 -3.86 10.82 -5.14
C MET A 147 -4.21 9.78 -6.21
N LEU A 148 -3.45 8.69 -6.29
CA LEU A 148 -3.65 7.63 -7.29
C LEU A 148 -4.97 6.89 -7.09
N ILE A 149 -5.24 6.44 -5.86
CA ILE A 149 -6.47 5.70 -5.56
C ILE A 149 -7.71 6.60 -5.68
N ALA A 150 -7.62 7.89 -5.35
CA ALA A 150 -8.69 8.87 -5.60
C ALA A 150 -8.98 9.03 -7.09
N SER A 151 -7.96 9.12 -7.93
CA SER A 151 -8.12 9.15 -9.39
C SER A 151 -8.82 7.89 -9.91
N GLN A 152 -8.46 6.71 -9.42
CA GLN A 152 -9.09 5.44 -9.80
C GLN A 152 -10.57 5.35 -9.39
N ILE A 153 -10.93 5.85 -8.20
CA ILE A 153 -12.32 5.93 -7.73
C ILE A 153 -13.14 6.83 -8.67
N VAL A 154 -12.66 8.04 -8.93
CA VAL A 154 -13.36 9.01 -9.81
C VAL A 154 -13.53 8.43 -11.21
N TRP A 155 -12.48 7.81 -11.76
CA TRP A 155 -12.54 7.17 -13.06
C TRP A 155 -13.55 6.01 -13.10
N THR A 156 -13.54 5.12 -12.10
CA THR A 156 -14.48 4.00 -11.99
C THR A 156 -15.93 4.49 -11.96
N ILE A 157 -16.25 5.47 -11.10
CA ILE A 157 -17.58 6.07 -10.99
C ILE A 157 -18.00 6.66 -12.34
N ARG A 158 -17.08 7.37 -12.99
CA ARG A 158 -17.37 8.04 -14.25
C ARG A 158 -17.63 7.05 -15.38
N VAL A 159 -16.78 6.05 -15.58
CA VAL A 159 -16.99 5.01 -16.60
C VAL A 159 -18.33 4.31 -16.38
N GLU A 160 -18.62 3.89 -15.15
CA GLU A 160 -19.90 3.24 -14.86
C GLU A 160 -21.11 4.14 -15.08
N SER A 161 -21.00 5.45 -14.82
CA SER A 161 -22.10 6.39 -15.08
C SER A 161 -22.46 6.43 -16.58
N PHE A 162 -21.45 6.39 -17.46
CA PHE A 162 -21.65 6.34 -18.91
C PHE A 162 -22.23 4.99 -19.35
N LEU A 163 -21.66 3.89 -18.86
CA LEU A 163 -22.15 2.54 -19.18
C LEU A 163 -23.59 2.32 -18.69
N LYS A 164 -23.96 2.78 -17.49
CA LYS A 164 -25.34 2.69 -16.97
C LYS A 164 -26.32 3.56 -17.77
N ALA A 165 -25.85 4.67 -18.33
CA ALA A 165 -26.63 5.52 -19.23
C ALA A 165 -26.69 4.99 -20.68
N GLY A 166 -26.08 3.84 -20.98
CA GLY A 166 -26.01 3.30 -22.34
C GLY A 166 -25.14 4.12 -23.29
N LYS A 167 -24.28 4.99 -22.75
CA LYS A 167 -23.34 5.83 -23.50
C LYS A 167 -21.98 5.15 -23.60
N THR A 168 -21.23 5.52 -24.61
CA THR A 168 -19.86 5.08 -24.84
C THR A 168 -18.85 5.95 -24.08
N THR A 169 -17.64 5.44 -23.86
CA THR A 169 -16.63 6.02 -22.96
C THR A 169 -15.65 6.99 -23.64
N GLU A 170 -15.89 7.43 -24.88
CA GLU A 170 -14.96 8.30 -25.63
C GLU A 170 -14.74 9.64 -24.92
N SER A 171 -15.77 10.24 -24.33
CA SER A 171 -15.59 11.48 -23.57
C SER A 171 -14.74 11.29 -22.32
N VAL A 172 -14.78 10.10 -21.70
CA VAL A 172 -13.88 9.78 -20.57
C VAL A 172 -12.44 9.74 -21.06
N ALA A 173 -12.21 9.10 -22.22
CA ALA A 173 -10.88 9.07 -22.83
C ALA A 173 -10.37 10.48 -23.22
N SER A 174 -11.24 11.33 -23.77
CA SER A 174 -10.91 12.72 -24.11
C SER A 174 -10.47 13.53 -22.89
N ASP A 175 -11.17 13.37 -21.77
CA ASP A 175 -10.82 14.06 -20.52
C ASP A 175 -9.48 13.58 -19.96
N CYS A 176 -9.20 12.26 -20.00
CA CYS A 176 -7.89 11.74 -19.63
C CYS A 176 -6.77 12.32 -20.52
N ILE A 177 -7.02 12.53 -21.82
CA ILE A 177 -6.05 13.19 -22.73
C ILE A 177 -5.82 14.64 -22.29
N HIS A 178 -6.88 15.38 -21.99
CA HIS A 178 -6.75 16.75 -21.51
C HIS A 178 -5.92 16.81 -20.22
N THR A 179 -6.21 15.96 -19.24
CA THR A 179 -5.40 15.87 -18.01
C THR A 179 -3.95 15.50 -18.29
N LEU A 180 -3.69 14.57 -19.22
CA LEU A 180 -2.32 14.23 -19.64
C LEU A 180 -1.58 15.43 -20.24
N ASP A 181 -2.25 16.27 -21.04
CA ASP A 181 -1.66 17.48 -21.60
C ASP A 181 -1.29 18.49 -20.51
N VAL A 182 -2.15 18.66 -19.49
CA VAL A 182 -1.88 19.51 -18.33
C VAL A 182 -0.68 18.99 -17.54
N LEU A 183 -0.65 17.68 -17.25
CA LEU A 183 0.47 17.05 -16.54
C LEU A 183 1.77 17.14 -17.34
N ALA A 184 1.73 16.93 -18.65
CA ALA A 184 2.90 17.02 -19.52
C ALA A 184 3.48 18.45 -19.57
N LYS A 185 2.61 19.48 -19.66
CA LYS A 185 3.05 20.88 -19.57
C LYS A 185 3.71 21.15 -18.22
N LYS A 186 3.12 20.67 -17.13
CA LYS A 186 3.66 20.84 -15.78
C LYS A 186 5.03 20.19 -15.64
N VAL A 187 5.23 18.96 -16.09
CA VAL A 187 6.54 18.27 -16.01
C VAL A 187 7.69 19.06 -16.67
N LEU A 188 7.39 19.91 -17.66
CA LEU A 188 8.38 20.72 -18.36
C LEU A 188 8.70 22.05 -17.67
N GLU A 189 7.99 22.43 -16.60
CA GLU A 189 8.24 23.68 -15.88
C GLU A 189 9.58 23.63 -15.12
N PRO A 190 10.35 24.74 -15.11
CA PRO A 190 11.57 24.80 -14.32
C PRO A 190 11.25 24.86 -12.81
N ASN A 191 12.19 24.40 -11.98
CA ASN A 191 12.13 24.46 -10.50
C ASN A 191 11.05 23.62 -9.82
N ILE A 192 10.69 22.47 -10.39
CA ILE A 192 9.78 21.53 -9.73
C ILE A 192 10.52 20.68 -8.70
N SER A 193 9.90 20.48 -7.53
CA SER A 193 10.42 19.56 -6.51
C SER A 193 10.45 18.12 -7.00
N ARG A 194 11.46 17.34 -6.60
CA ARG A 194 11.58 15.91 -6.96
C ARG A 194 10.33 15.10 -6.57
N ASN A 195 9.74 15.46 -5.43
CA ASN A 195 8.53 14.85 -4.91
C ASN A 195 7.32 15.10 -5.83
N PHE A 196 7.13 16.36 -6.25
CA PHE A 196 6.05 16.69 -7.17
C PHE A 196 6.26 16.04 -8.55
N LEU A 197 7.50 16.03 -9.08
CA LEU A 197 7.81 15.30 -10.32
C LEU A 197 7.46 13.82 -10.23
N THR A 198 7.72 13.18 -9.08
CA THR A 198 7.39 11.77 -8.85
C THR A 198 5.87 11.56 -8.87
N LYS A 199 5.11 12.42 -8.17
CA LYS A 199 3.63 12.39 -8.20
C LYS A 199 3.10 12.54 -9.63
N LEU A 200 3.61 13.51 -10.39
CA LEU A 200 3.21 13.72 -11.79
C LEU A 200 3.50 12.49 -12.66
N ALA A 201 4.69 11.90 -12.56
CA ALA A 201 5.06 10.71 -13.33
C ALA A 201 4.15 9.50 -13.03
N GLN A 202 3.84 9.27 -11.75
CA GLN A 202 2.93 8.19 -11.36
C GLN A 202 1.49 8.45 -11.80
N LEU A 203 1.02 9.70 -11.71
CA LEU A 203 -0.31 10.06 -12.19
C LEU A 203 -0.43 9.99 -13.72
N ILE A 204 0.62 10.37 -14.46
CA ILE A 204 0.69 10.17 -15.92
C ILE A 204 0.55 8.68 -16.26
N THR A 205 1.28 7.81 -15.54
CA THR A 205 1.21 6.35 -15.74
C THR A 205 -0.23 5.83 -15.55
N GLU A 206 -0.91 6.30 -14.50
CA GLU A 206 -2.32 5.97 -14.24
C GLU A 206 -3.26 6.52 -15.33
N MET A 207 -3.12 7.79 -15.71
CA MET A 207 -3.97 8.43 -16.71
C MET A 207 -3.82 7.82 -18.10
N VAL A 208 -2.62 7.36 -18.47
CA VAL A 208 -2.38 6.59 -19.70
C VAL A 208 -3.18 5.30 -19.69
N HIS A 209 -3.15 4.53 -18.60
CA HIS A 209 -3.94 3.30 -18.47
C HIS A 209 -5.45 3.59 -18.58
N GLN A 210 -5.95 4.55 -17.79
CA GLN A 210 -7.38 4.93 -17.79
C GLN A 210 -7.86 5.36 -19.19
N ARG A 211 -7.06 6.15 -19.91
CA ARG A 211 -7.34 6.55 -21.29
C ARG A 211 -7.40 5.34 -22.23
N ASP A 212 -6.41 4.46 -22.16
CA ASP A 212 -6.28 3.33 -23.10
C ASP A 212 -7.42 2.33 -22.91
N VAL A 213 -7.76 2.02 -21.66
CA VAL A 213 -8.96 1.23 -21.32
C VAL A 213 -10.23 1.91 -21.83
N SER A 214 -10.39 3.21 -21.57
CA SER A 214 -11.60 3.94 -21.98
C SER A 214 -11.76 3.97 -23.50
N ARG A 215 -10.66 4.01 -24.26
CA ARG A 215 -10.66 3.86 -25.73
C ARG A 215 -11.02 2.45 -26.17
N GLU A 216 -10.51 1.44 -25.48
CA GLU A 216 -10.81 0.04 -25.80
C GLU A 216 -12.30 -0.28 -25.60
N LEU A 217 -12.89 0.15 -24.48
CA LEU A 217 -14.31 -0.01 -24.20
C LEU A 217 -15.19 0.69 -25.25
N ALA A 218 -14.80 1.90 -25.64
CA ALA A 218 -15.44 2.67 -26.71
C ALA A 218 -15.35 1.95 -28.06
N ALA A 219 -14.16 1.47 -28.44
CA ALA A 219 -13.94 0.75 -29.70
C ALA A 219 -14.77 -0.55 -29.78
N LYS A 220 -14.89 -1.26 -28.65
CA LYS A 220 -15.75 -2.44 -28.49
C LYS A 220 -17.25 -2.11 -28.36
N ARG A 221 -17.62 -0.83 -28.30
CA ARG A 221 -19.00 -0.33 -28.12
C ARG A 221 -19.68 -0.90 -26.87
N ILE A 222 -18.92 -1.04 -25.79
CA ILE A 222 -19.46 -1.50 -24.51
C ILE A 222 -20.36 -0.41 -23.94
N ASN A 223 -21.60 -0.78 -23.61
CA ASN A 223 -22.64 0.14 -23.16
C ASN A 223 -23.42 -0.39 -21.95
N LYS A 224 -22.86 -1.35 -21.21
CA LYS A 224 -23.42 -1.88 -19.97
C LYS A 224 -22.32 -2.11 -18.95
N ALA A 225 -22.61 -1.82 -17.69
CA ALA A 225 -21.68 -1.98 -16.57
C ALA A 225 -21.50 -3.45 -16.13
N ASP A 226 -22.39 -4.36 -16.55
CA ASP A 226 -22.28 -5.80 -16.30
C ASP A 226 -21.46 -6.55 -17.37
N ASN A 227 -20.92 -5.82 -18.35
CA ASN A 227 -20.14 -6.42 -19.43
C ASN A 227 -18.77 -6.90 -18.91
N PHE A 228 -18.39 -8.12 -19.27
CA PHE A 228 -17.13 -8.71 -18.86
C PHE A 228 -15.89 -7.90 -19.27
N ASP A 229 -15.93 -7.19 -20.42
CA ASP A 229 -14.82 -6.34 -20.86
C ASP A 229 -14.50 -5.23 -19.85
N TRP A 230 -15.51 -4.75 -19.12
CA TRP A 230 -15.35 -3.83 -17.99
C TRP A 230 -15.04 -4.57 -16.69
N LEU A 231 -15.81 -5.63 -16.38
CA LEU A 231 -15.68 -6.33 -15.11
C LEU A 231 -14.32 -7.01 -14.93
N GLN A 232 -13.64 -7.42 -16.01
CA GLN A 232 -12.31 -8.03 -15.96
C GLN A 232 -11.20 -7.09 -15.49
N LEU A 233 -11.46 -5.78 -15.45
CA LEU A 233 -10.50 -4.77 -15.03
C LEU A 233 -10.61 -4.54 -13.51
N LEU A 234 -9.51 -4.05 -12.94
CA LEU A 234 -9.45 -3.64 -11.54
C LEU A 234 -10.21 -2.32 -11.40
N ARG A 235 -11.21 -2.32 -10.52
CA ARG A 235 -12.13 -1.21 -10.29
C ARG A 235 -12.12 -0.87 -8.82
N VAL A 236 -12.18 0.41 -8.50
CA VAL A 236 -12.10 0.89 -7.12
C VAL A 236 -13.38 1.62 -6.77
N TYR A 237 -14.02 1.21 -5.69
CA TYR A 237 -15.29 1.74 -5.22
C TYR A 237 -15.12 2.34 -3.83
N TRP A 238 -15.85 3.42 -3.59
CA TRP A 238 -15.99 4.02 -2.28
C TRP A 238 -17.45 3.94 -1.83
N ASP A 239 -17.69 3.25 -0.72
CA ASP A 239 -19.00 3.11 -0.10
C ASP A 239 -19.17 4.13 1.03
N ALA A 240 -19.89 5.21 0.74
CA ALA A 240 -20.19 6.25 1.72
C ALA A 240 -21.09 5.78 2.88
N ASN A 241 -21.78 4.63 2.74
CA ASN A 241 -22.66 4.09 3.77
C ASN A 241 -21.92 3.23 4.81
N ALA A 242 -20.61 3.01 4.66
CA ALA A 242 -19.74 2.37 5.65
C ALA A 242 -19.59 3.26 6.90
N THR A 243 -20.67 3.38 7.67
CA THR A 243 -20.87 4.35 8.76
C THR A 243 -20.15 4.00 10.06
N ARG A 244 -19.57 2.80 10.18
CA ARG A 244 -18.89 2.34 11.41
C ARG A 244 -17.36 2.38 11.34
N ASP A 245 -16.79 2.18 10.16
CA ASP A 245 -15.34 2.15 9.96
C ASP A 245 -14.98 2.58 8.53
N MET A 246 -14.42 3.78 8.41
CA MET A 246 -14.01 4.36 7.13
C MET A 246 -12.88 3.56 6.46
N SER A 247 -12.12 2.76 7.22
CA SER A 247 -11.10 1.87 6.67
C SER A 247 -11.70 0.70 5.86
N THR A 248 -13.01 0.48 5.94
CA THR A 248 -13.74 -0.53 5.14
C THR A 248 -14.54 0.08 3.99
N ALA A 249 -14.54 1.41 3.86
CA ALA A 249 -15.32 2.12 2.85
C ALA A 249 -14.74 1.95 1.43
N CYS A 250 -13.43 1.73 1.30
CA CYS A 250 -12.77 1.54 0.02
C CYS A 250 -12.65 0.06 -0.33
N ARG A 251 -13.18 -0.33 -1.49
CA ARG A 251 -13.16 -1.69 -2.02
C ARG A 251 -12.52 -1.74 -3.40
N VAL A 252 -11.66 -2.72 -3.62
CA VAL A 252 -11.05 -3.04 -4.90
C VAL A 252 -11.71 -4.29 -5.44
N GLU A 253 -12.29 -4.20 -6.63
CA GLU A 253 -12.99 -5.30 -7.28
C GLU A 253 -12.39 -5.65 -8.63
N MET A 254 -12.32 -6.94 -8.93
CA MET A 254 -11.87 -7.45 -10.22
C MET A 254 -12.67 -8.71 -10.52
N THR A 255 -13.43 -8.71 -11.61
CA THR A 255 -14.52 -9.66 -11.89
C THR A 255 -15.47 -9.84 -10.70
N ASN A 256 -15.53 -11.04 -10.11
CA ASN A 256 -16.31 -11.37 -8.91
C ASN A 256 -15.51 -11.27 -7.60
N ALA A 257 -14.21 -11.00 -7.66
CA ALA A 257 -13.39 -10.77 -6.47
C ALA A 257 -13.65 -9.37 -5.94
N SER A 258 -13.89 -9.23 -4.64
CA SER A 258 -14.04 -7.97 -3.92
C SER A 258 -13.18 -8.03 -2.66
N LEU A 259 -12.23 -7.10 -2.52
CA LEU A 259 -11.33 -7.01 -1.38
C LEU A 259 -11.39 -5.59 -0.81
N ASN A 260 -11.27 -5.48 0.51
CA ASN A 260 -11.12 -4.17 1.14
C ASN A 260 -9.72 -3.62 0.87
N TYR A 261 -9.61 -2.32 0.66
CA TYR A 261 -8.32 -1.66 0.58
C TYR A 261 -7.62 -1.69 1.95
N GLY A 262 -6.35 -2.10 2.00
CA GLY A 262 -5.65 -2.39 3.25
C GLY A 262 -5.23 -1.17 4.08
N PHE A 263 -5.18 0.02 3.47
CA PHE A 263 -4.72 1.26 4.12
C PHE A 263 -3.35 1.13 4.83
N GLU A 264 -2.43 0.31 4.31
CA GLU A 264 -1.01 0.41 4.65
C GLU A 264 -0.44 1.67 4.00
N TYR A 265 0.37 2.45 4.73
CA TYR A 265 1.06 3.59 4.14
C TYR A 265 2.21 3.11 3.26
N LEU A 266 2.16 3.43 1.97
CA LEU A 266 3.14 3.00 0.97
C LEU A 266 4.17 4.09 0.63
N GLY A 267 3.96 5.33 1.08
CA GLY A 267 4.74 6.49 0.64
C GLY A 267 4.64 6.69 -0.88
N MET A 268 5.76 7.06 -1.51
CA MET A 268 5.85 7.21 -2.97
C MET A 268 6.30 5.91 -3.66
N ALA A 269 5.66 4.78 -3.32
CA ALA A 269 5.97 3.48 -3.91
C ALA A 269 5.95 3.53 -5.45
N GLU A 270 6.85 2.78 -6.08
CA GLU A 270 6.96 2.74 -7.54
C GLU A 270 5.69 2.19 -8.18
N LYS A 271 5.20 2.87 -9.23
CA LYS A 271 4.04 2.44 -9.99
C LYS A 271 4.48 1.74 -11.27
N LEU A 272 4.14 0.47 -11.41
CA LEU A 272 4.38 -0.31 -12.62
C LEU A 272 3.44 0.14 -13.75
N CYS A 273 3.94 0.22 -14.98
CA CYS A 273 3.09 0.41 -16.15
C CYS A 273 2.10 -0.76 -16.29
N GLN A 274 0.80 -0.45 -16.34
CA GLN A 274 -0.24 -1.46 -16.52
C GLN A 274 -0.36 -1.84 -17.99
N THR A 275 0.26 -2.97 -18.33
CA THR A 275 0.21 -3.57 -19.66
C THR A 275 -0.88 -4.65 -19.71
N PRO A 276 -1.31 -5.12 -20.90
CA PRO A 276 -2.21 -6.27 -21.00
C PRO A 276 -1.68 -7.56 -20.36
N LEU A 277 -0.36 -7.69 -20.17
CA LEU A 277 0.21 -8.80 -19.40
C LEU A 277 0.04 -8.57 -17.90
N THR A 278 0.27 -7.35 -17.42
CA THR A 278 0.07 -6.94 -16.02
C THR A 278 -1.39 -7.14 -15.61
N ASP A 279 -2.35 -6.73 -16.43
CA ASP A 279 -3.78 -6.88 -16.13
C ASP A 279 -4.20 -8.35 -16.06
N ARG A 280 -3.69 -9.20 -16.96
CA ARG A 280 -3.93 -10.64 -16.89
C ARG A 280 -3.31 -11.28 -15.65
N CYS A 281 -2.13 -10.81 -15.25
CA CYS A 281 -1.51 -11.23 -13.99
C CYS A 281 -2.39 -10.83 -12.80
N PHE A 282 -2.84 -9.58 -12.75
CA PHE A 282 -3.74 -9.08 -11.70
C PHE A 282 -5.05 -9.87 -11.64
N LEU A 283 -5.65 -10.17 -12.79
CA LEU A 283 -6.85 -11.00 -12.87
C LEU A 283 -6.62 -12.39 -12.28
N THR A 284 -5.52 -13.04 -12.66
CA THR A 284 -5.21 -14.39 -12.18
C THR A 284 -4.95 -14.40 -10.67
N MET A 285 -4.19 -13.43 -10.17
CA MET A 285 -3.84 -13.31 -8.76
C MET A 285 -5.07 -12.95 -7.89
N THR A 286 -5.90 -12.01 -8.34
CA THR A 286 -7.15 -11.65 -7.64
C THR A 286 -8.12 -12.82 -7.56
N GLN A 287 -8.23 -13.62 -8.64
CA GLN A 287 -9.04 -14.84 -8.64
C GLN A 287 -8.48 -15.91 -7.70
N ALA A 288 -7.17 -16.12 -7.68
CA ALA A 288 -6.53 -17.02 -6.70
C ALA A 288 -6.85 -16.59 -5.26
N LEU A 289 -6.72 -15.30 -4.94
CA LEU A 289 -7.05 -14.76 -3.63
C LEU A 289 -8.54 -14.94 -3.27
N HIS A 290 -9.43 -14.74 -4.24
CA HIS A 290 -10.87 -15.00 -4.06
C HIS A 290 -11.14 -16.47 -3.73
N MET A 291 -10.44 -17.40 -4.39
CA MET A 291 -10.51 -18.85 -4.13
C MET A 291 -9.71 -19.32 -2.90
N LYS A 292 -9.11 -18.39 -2.13
CA LYS A 292 -8.25 -18.71 -0.98
C LYS A 292 -7.03 -19.55 -1.35
N MET A 293 -6.48 -19.32 -2.53
CA MET A 293 -5.26 -19.95 -3.04
C MET A 293 -4.11 -18.95 -3.12
N GLY A 294 -2.88 -19.46 -3.10
CA GLY A 294 -1.69 -18.68 -3.43
C GLY A 294 -1.57 -18.42 -4.93
N GLY A 295 -0.89 -17.33 -5.28
CA GLY A 295 -0.55 -17.03 -6.67
C GLY A 295 0.86 -17.50 -7.02
N ASN A 296 1.02 -18.12 -8.20
CA ASN A 296 2.30 -18.63 -8.69
C ASN A 296 2.60 -18.10 -10.11
N PRO A 297 3.00 -16.82 -10.25
CA PRO A 297 3.49 -16.32 -11.53
C PRO A 297 4.85 -16.96 -11.85
N PHE A 298 4.94 -17.69 -12.96
CA PHE A 298 6.16 -18.34 -13.41
C PHE A 298 6.63 -17.80 -14.76
N GLY A 299 7.93 -17.92 -15.03
CA GLY A 299 8.55 -17.43 -16.27
C GLY A 299 10.03 -17.06 -16.09
N PRO A 300 10.73 -16.71 -17.18
CA PRO A 300 12.14 -16.34 -17.15
C PRO A 300 12.49 -15.22 -16.14
N ALA A 301 13.76 -15.11 -15.77
CA ALA A 301 14.24 -14.00 -14.98
C ALA A 301 14.03 -12.66 -15.72
N GLY A 302 13.71 -11.60 -14.98
CA GLY A 302 13.52 -10.26 -15.55
C GLY A 302 12.17 -10.00 -16.24
N THR A 303 11.20 -10.94 -16.20
CA THR A 303 9.86 -10.73 -16.80
C THR A 303 8.86 -10.02 -15.88
N GLY A 304 9.31 -9.41 -14.77
CA GLY A 304 8.47 -8.62 -13.87
C GLY A 304 7.55 -9.42 -12.95
N LYS A 305 7.87 -10.68 -12.61
CA LYS A 305 7.06 -11.53 -11.72
C LYS A 305 6.86 -10.90 -10.33
N THR A 306 7.97 -10.68 -9.62
CA THR A 306 8.01 -10.07 -8.28
C THR A 306 7.41 -8.68 -8.29
N GLU A 307 7.76 -7.87 -9.29
CA GLU A 307 7.25 -6.50 -9.41
C GLU A 307 5.76 -6.44 -9.72
N SER A 308 5.20 -7.41 -10.44
CA SER A 308 3.75 -7.51 -10.65
C SER A 308 3.01 -7.83 -9.35
N VAL A 309 3.55 -8.72 -8.51
CA VAL A 309 2.96 -9.04 -7.20
C VAL A 309 3.02 -7.84 -6.26
N LYS A 310 4.17 -7.16 -6.19
CA LYS A 310 4.32 -5.91 -5.42
C LYS A 310 3.35 -4.83 -5.90
N ALA A 311 3.26 -4.62 -7.22
CA ALA A 311 2.35 -3.63 -7.79
C ALA A 311 0.88 -3.94 -7.47
N LEU A 312 0.47 -5.21 -7.51
CA LEU A 312 -0.89 -5.60 -7.13
C LEU A 312 -1.17 -5.33 -5.64
N GLY A 313 -0.26 -5.72 -4.77
CA GLY A 313 -0.42 -5.47 -3.33
C GLY A 313 -0.46 -3.97 -3.01
N ALA A 314 0.35 -3.16 -3.70
CA ALA A 314 0.31 -1.70 -3.59
C ALA A 314 -1.03 -1.12 -4.07
N GLN A 315 -1.59 -1.61 -5.19
CA GLN A 315 -2.91 -1.21 -5.70
C GLN A 315 -4.05 -1.58 -4.75
N MET A 316 -3.85 -2.61 -3.92
CA MET A 316 -4.79 -3.00 -2.88
C MET A 316 -4.48 -2.41 -1.50
N GLY A 317 -3.40 -1.62 -1.36
CA GLY A 317 -3.02 -1.01 -0.09
C GLY A 317 -2.52 -2.00 0.96
N TYR A 318 -1.95 -3.14 0.56
CA TYR A 318 -1.39 -4.15 1.46
C TYR A 318 0.11 -4.03 1.63
N PHE A 319 0.59 -4.45 2.80
CA PHE A 319 2.02 -4.64 3.06
C PHE A 319 2.52 -5.90 2.34
N VAL A 320 3.40 -5.73 1.36
CA VAL A 320 4.03 -6.83 0.61
C VAL A 320 5.48 -6.99 1.04
N LEU A 321 5.84 -8.17 1.52
CA LEU A 321 7.19 -8.57 1.88
C LEU A 321 7.74 -9.48 0.79
N VAL A 322 8.94 -9.17 0.30
CA VAL A 322 9.67 -10.03 -0.64
C VAL A 322 10.75 -10.78 0.10
N PHE A 323 10.72 -12.10 -0.01
CA PHE A 323 11.73 -13.00 0.55
C PHE A 323 12.53 -13.60 -0.61
N CYS A 324 13.79 -13.23 -0.71
CA CYS A 324 14.72 -13.85 -1.66
C CYS A 324 15.10 -15.23 -1.13
N CYS A 325 14.60 -16.30 -1.75
CA CYS A 325 14.85 -17.66 -1.29
C CYS A 325 16.24 -18.13 -1.72
N ASP A 326 16.94 -18.77 -0.78
CA ASP A 326 18.21 -19.45 -1.00
C ASP A 326 18.27 -20.77 -0.20
N GLU A 327 19.35 -21.53 -0.37
CA GLU A 327 19.57 -22.80 0.32
C GLU A 327 19.77 -22.65 1.84
N THR A 328 20.03 -21.43 2.33
CA THR A 328 20.24 -21.16 3.77
C THR A 328 18.93 -20.89 4.52
N PHE A 329 17.82 -20.83 3.79
CA PHE A 329 16.52 -20.52 4.34
C PHE A 329 15.99 -21.69 5.18
N ASP A 330 16.05 -21.55 6.51
CA ASP A 330 15.68 -22.64 7.41
C ASP A 330 14.16 -22.71 7.67
N PHE A 331 13.69 -23.91 8.01
CA PHE A 331 12.27 -24.17 8.31
C PHE A 331 11.74 -23.31 9.47
N GLN A 332 12.60 -23.00 10.46
CA GLN A 332 12.22 -22.21 11.63
C GLN A 332 11.95 -20.74 11.24
N SER A 333 12.79 -20.13 10.39
CA SER A 333 12.57 -18.78 9.89
C SER A 333 11.32 -18.70 9.02
N MET A 334 11.08 -19.70 8.16
CA MET A 334 9.82 -19.77 7.38
C MET A 334 8.59 -19.83 8.29
N GLY A 335 8.61 -20.69 9.30
CA GLY A 335 7.51 -20.81 10.26
C GLY A 335 7.23 -19.47 10.95
N ARG A 336 8.28 -18.79 11.40
CA ARG A 336 8.19 -17.47 12.02
C ARG A 336 7.62 -16.41 11.07
N ILE A 337 8.10 -16.36 9.82
CA ILE A 337 7.61 -15.44 8.79
C ILE A 337 6.11 -15.67 8.54
N PHE A 338 5.68 -16.93 8.40
CA PHE A 338 4.28 -17.25 8.16
C PHE A 338 3.38 -16.85 9.32
N VAL A 339 3.82 -17.01 10.58
CA VAL A 339 3.06 -16.51 11.73
C VAL A 339 2.86 -14.99 11.63
N GLY A 340 3.92 -14.25 11.28
CA GLY A 340 3.85 -12.80 11.05
C GLY A 340 2.89 -12.43 9.92
N LEU A 341 3.01 -13.08 8.76
CA LEU A 341 2.15 -12.84 7.60
C LEU A 341 0.66 -13.08 7.94
N CYS A 342 0.36 -14.19 8.63
CA CYS A 342 -1.00 -14.53 9.03
C CYS A 342 -1.59 -13.56 10.05
N GLN A 343 -0.81 -13.11 11.03
CA GLN A 343 -1.30 -12.20 12.08
C GLN A 343 -1.46 -10.76 11.58
N VAL A 344 -0.53 -10.27 10.73
CA VAL A 344 -0.62 -8.92 10.16
C VAL A 344 -1.63 -8.86 9.02
N GLY A 345 -1.85 -9.96 8.30
CA GLY A 345 -2.57 -9.97 7.02
C GLY A 345 -1.72 -9.40 5.88
N ALA A 346 -0.40 -9.52 5.97
CA ALA A 346 0.55 -9.09 4.97
C ALA A 346 0.71 -10.13 3.85
N TRP A 347 1.20 -9.70 2.69
CA TRP A 347 1.48 -10.59 1.56
C TRP A 347 2.94 -11.02 1.57
N GLY A 348 3.19 -12.32 1.50
CA GLY A 348 4.53 -12.87 1.30
C GLY A 348 4.77 -13.23 -0.16
N CYS A 349 5.75 -12.58 -0.79
CA CYS A 349 6.23 -12.91 -2.13
C CYS A 349 7.59 -13.60 -2.01
N PHE A 350 7.63 -14.89 -2.31
CA PHE A 350 8.86 -15.67 -2.26
C PHE A 350 9.50 -15.69 -3.64
N ASP A 351 10.57 -14.92 -3.80
CA ASP A 351 11.32 -14.85 -5.06
C ASP A 351 12.28 -16.03 -5.15
N GLU A 352 12.44 -16.59 -6.36
CA GLU A 352 13.23 -17.79 -6.62
C GLU A 352 12.87 -18.98 -5.68
N PHE A 353 11.58 -19.15 -5.39
CA PHE A 353 11.07 -20.19 -4.47
C PHE A 353 11.53 -21.62 -4.81
N ASN A 354 11.81 -21.89 -6.09
CA ASN A 354 12.35 -23.16 -6.58
C ASN A 354 13.81 -23.45 -6.14
N ARG A 355 14.44 -22.56 -5.37
CA ARG A 355 15.79 -22.76 -4.80
C ARG A 355 15.77 -23.29 -3.37
N LEU A 356 14.60 -23.38 -2.74
CA LEU A 356 14.47 -24.03 -1.44
C LEU A 356 14.76 -25.52 -1.58
N GLU A 357 15.36 -26.12 -0.56
CA GLU A 357 15.56 -27.57 -0.51
C GLU A 357 14.21 -28.31 -0.58
N GLU A 358 14.16 -29.38 -1.37
CA GLU A 358 12.96 -30.21 -1.59
C GLU A 358 12.52 -31.03 -0.38
#